data_AF-A0A7R7ZWS6-F1
#
_entry.id   AF-A0A7R7ZWS6-F1
#
_cell.length_a   1.000
_cell.length_b   1.000
_cell.length_c   1.000
_cell.angle_alpha   90.00
_cell.angle_beta   90.00
_cell.angle_gamma   90.00
#
_symmetry.space_group_name_H-M   'P 1'
#
loop_
_entity.id
_entity.type
_entity.pdbx_description
1 polymer ?
#
loop_
_entity_poly.entity_id
_entity_poly.type
_entity_poly.pdbx_seq_one_letter_code
_entity_poly.pdbx_strand_id
1 'polypeptide(L)'
;MPRRSAVFSGVSCIAGFRSFLAVSGSVFVFPPSSLSLSFCSPVRTFLGPLSSPPPFRSVQSYCPFFSTPLSIKMFSLRTAQPAQSLLRRVAAPTSFRSSIPARSFASVQSDIFKPTKYGGKYTVTLIPGDGIGAEVAESVKTIFKADNVPIEWEQVDVSGVDTGNKHSEELFKESIASLRRNKLGLKGILFTPVERSGHQSFNVALRQELDIFASIVLIKNIPGYKTRHENVDLCIIRENTEGEYSGLEHQSVQGVVESLKIITRAKSERIAKFAFGFALANNRKKVTCIHKANIMKLADGLFRSTFHKVAENYPTLEVNDMIVDNASMQAVSRPQQFDVMVMPNLYGGILSNIGSALVGGPGVVPGCNMGRDVAVFEPGCRHVGLDIKGKDQANPSAMILSGSMLLRHLGLDDHANRISKAVYDVIGEG
;
A
#
# COMPACT_ATOMS: atom_id res chain seq x y z
N MET A 1 -10.29 -16.08 56.72
CA MET A 1 -11.10 -14.98 57.31
C MET A 1 -10.94 -13.74 56.42
N PRO A 2 -12.02 -13.00 56.09
CA PRO A 2 -13.03 -13.48 55.16
C PRO A 2 -13.27 -12.59 53.93
N ARG A 3 -14.00 -13.17 52.97
CA ARG A 3 -14.66 -12.61 51.78
C ARG A 3 -15.64 -11.46 52.11
N ARG A 4 -15.95 -10.61 51.12
CA ARG A 4 -17.25 -9.96 50.82
C ARG A 4 -17.14 -9.31 49.42
N SER A 5 -17.80 -9.78 48.36
CA SER A 5 -19.22 -9.62 47.96
C SER A 5 -19.64 -8.17 47.71
N ALA A 6 -19.96 -7.84 46.45
CA ALA A 6 -20.80 -6.71 46.08
C ALA A 6 -21.95 -7.23 45.20
N VAL A 7 -23.15 -6.75 45.51
CA VAL A 7 -24.48 -7.23 45.15
C VAL A 7 -25.26 -5.96 44.75
N PHE A 8 -25.94 -6.03 43.59
CA PHE A 8 -27.08 -5.21 43.13
C PHE A 8 -26.80 -3.72 42.84
N SER A 9 -27.52 -2.99 41.97
CA SER A 9 -28.92 -3.08 41.52
C SER A 9 -29.12 -2.35 40.19
N GLY A 10 -29.99 -2.87 39.31
CA GLY A 10 -30.61 -2.07 38.25
C GLY A 10 -31.87 -1.37 38.76
N VAL A 11 -32.20 -0.20 38.20
CA VAL A 11 -33.56 0.39 38.17
C VAL A 11 -33.69 1.29 36.92
N SER A 12 -34.85 1.17 36.27
CA SER A 12 -35.37 1.87 35.10
C SER A 12 -36.21 3.11 35.51
N CYS A 13 -36.32 4.13 34.64
CA CYS A 13 -37.42 5.14 34.53
C CYS A 13 -36.96 6.22 33.51
N ILE A 14 -37.56 6.45 32.32
CA ILE A 14 -38.86 7.02 31.93
C ILE A 14 -39.20 8.40 32.55
N ALA A 15 -39.21 9.43 31.69
CA ALA A 15 -40.01 10.68 31.64
C ALA A 15 -39.16 11.78 30.96
N GLY A 16 -39.56 12.59 29.96
CA GLY A 16 -40.85 12.97 29.42
C GLY A 16 -41.30 14.36 29.92
N PHE A 17 -40.88 15.48 29.32
CA PHE A 17 -41.49 16.83 29.42
C PHE A 17 -40.88 17.75 28.33
N ARG A 18 -41.58 18.10 27.23
CA ARG A 18 -42.46 19.29 26.98
C ARG A 18 -41.82 20.68 27.16
N SER A 19 -41.56 21.31 26.00
CA SER A 19 -41.91 22.68 25.55
C SER A 19 -41.74 23.90 26.47
N PHE A 20 -41.00 24.90 25.99
CA PHE A 20 -41.25 26.32 26.28
C PHE A 20 -40.97 27.23 25.07
N LEU A 21 -41.61 28.40 25.14
CA LEU A 21 -42.06 29.39 24.15
C LEU A 21 -41.05 30.08 23.23
N ALA A 22 -41.66 30.61 22.16
CA ALA A 22 -41.19 31.56 21.16
C ALA A 22 -40.88 32.97 21.66
N VAL A 23 -40.03 33.70 20.91
CA VAL A 23 -40.07 35.16 20.76
C VAL A 23 -39.85 35.53 19.29
N SER A 24 -40.54 36.58 18.87
CA SER A 24 -40.86 37.07 17.53
C SER A 24 -39.72 37.69 16.72
N GLY A 25 -39.94 37.81 15.41
CA GLY A 25 -39.13 38.66 14.52
C GLY A 25 -39.49 38.51 13.05
N SER A 26 -40.64 39.05 12.63
CA SER A 26 -41.06 39.14 11.23
C SER A 26 -40.39 40.33 10.55
N VAL A 27 -39.72 40.13 9.41
CA VAL A 27 -39.46 41.17 8.41
C VAL A 27 -39.80 40.60 7.03
N PHE A 28 -40.76 41.24 6.36
CA PHE A 28 -41.18 41.03 4.97
C PHE A 28 -40.41 42.00 4.07
N VAL A 29 -39.78 41.55 2.97
CA VAL A 29 -39.68 42.29 1.69
C VAL A 29 -39.53 41.28 0.52
N PHE A 30 -40.14 41.64 -0.61
CA PHE A 30 -40.62 40.91 -1.80
C PHE A 30 -39.60 40.23 -2.76
N PRO A 31 -40.08 39.32 -3.66
CA PRO A 31 -39.31 38.72 -4.76
C PRO A 31 -39.44 39.54 -6.07
N PRO A 32 -38.56 39.37 -7.06
CA PRO A 32 -38.86 39.74 -8.43
C PRO A 32 -39.35 38.54 -9.26
N SER A 33 -40.38 38.88 -10.02
CA SER A 33 -41.19 38.16 -10.99
C SER A 33 -40.47 37.76 -12.28
N SER A 34 -40.87 36.59 -12.79
CA SER A 34 -41.16 36.21 -14.19
C SER A 34 -40.43 36.88 -15.36
N LEU A 35 -39.83 36.05 -16.20
CA LEU A 35 -39.87 36.23 -17.66
C LEU A 35 -40.09 34.87 -18.33
N SER A 36 -41.32 34.69 -18.78
CA SER A 36 -41.77 33.67 -19.72
C SER A 36 -41.25 33.98 -21.12
N LEU A 37 -40.65 32.99 -21.79
CA LEU A 37 -40.68 32.93 -23.25
C LEU A 37 -41.03 31.51 -23.67
N SER A 38 -42.27 31.40 -24.14
CA SER A 38 -42.88 30.25 -24.78
C SER A 38 -42.24 30.01 -26.15
N PHE A 39 -41.85 28.76 -26.43
CA PHE A 39 -41.96 28.22 -27.78
C PHE A 39 -42.66 26.86 -27.71
N CYS A 40 -43.66 26.72 -28.58
CA CYS A 40 -44.66 25.67 -28.57
C CYS A 40 -44.34 24.64 -29.67
N SER A 41 -44.42 23.36 -29.29
CA SER A 41 -44.89 22.19 -30.06
C SER A 41 -44.01 21.54 -31.16
N PRO A 42 -44.26 20.25 -31.53
CA PRO A 42 -44.90 19.16 -30.78
C PRO A 42 -44.17 17.80 -30.85
N VAL A 43 -44.44 16.99 -29.83
CA VAL A 43 -44.77 15.55 -29.84
C VAL A 43 -44.46 14.75 -31.13
N ARG A 44 -43.55 13.77 -31.00
CA ARG A 44 -43.70 12.46 -31.67
C ARG A 44 -43.39 11.32 -30.71
N THR A 45 -44.47 10.82 -30.13
CA THR A 45 -44.60 9.49 -29.53
C THR A 45 -44.42 8.43 -30.63
N PHE A 46 -43.52 7.48 -30.44
CA PHE A 46 -43.60 6.18 -31.12
C PHE A 46 -43.57 5.09 -30.05
N LEU A 47 -44.76 4.60 -29.74
CA LEU A 47 -45.02 3.36 -29.04
C LEU A 47 -44.73 2.20 -30.00
N GLY A 48 -43.81 1.32 -29.61
CA GLY A 48 -43.60 0.00 -30.22
C GLY A 48 -43.93 -1.07 -29.18
N PRO A 49 -44.62 -2.16 -29.55
CA PRO A 49 -45.31 -3.04 -28.60
C PRO A 49 -44.37 -3.98 -27.84
N LEU A 50 -44.65 -4.14 -26.55
CA LEU A 50 -44.15 -5.20 -25.69
C LEU A 50 -44.66 -6.56 -26.19
N SER A 51 -43.72 -7.46 -26.49
CA SER A 51 -43.99 -8.88 -26.68
C SER A 51 -43.79 -9.63 -25.36
N SER A 52 -44.72 -10.52 -25.07
CA SER A 52 -44.83 -11.38 -23.89
C SER A 52 -43.73 -12.46 -23.82
N PRO A 53 -43.33 -12.92 -22.62
CA PRO A 53 -42.39 -14.02 -22.46
C PRO A 53 -43.11 -15.38 -22.43
N PRO A 54 -42.50 -16.48 -22.94
CA PRO A 54 -42.99 -17.83 -22.69
C PRO A 54 -42.42 -18.41 -21.37
N PRO A 55 -43.06 -19.45 -20.80
CA PRO A 55 -42.97 -19.76 -19.38
C PRO A 55 -41.86 -20.75 -18.99
N PHE A 56 -41.51 -20.66 -17.71
CA PHE A 56 -40.80 -21.66 -16.92
C PHE A 56 -41.33 -23.08 -17.14
N ARG A 57 -40.41 -24.04 -17.34
CA ARG A 57 -40.64 -25.47 -17.08
C ARG A 57 -39.67 -25.96 -16.01
N SER A 58 -40.28 -26.43 -14.93
CA SER A 58 -39.71 -27.32 -13.92
C SER A 58 -39.40 -28.69 -14.53
N VAL A 59 -38.23 -29.24 -14.23
CA VAL A 59 -38.01 -30.69 -14.28
C VAL A 59 -37.25 -31.09 -13.02
N GLN A 60 -37.97 -31.83 -12.19
CA GLN A 60 -37.51 -32.61 -11.05
C GLN A 60 -36.82 -33.89 -11.53
N SER A 61 -35.81 -34.29 -10.73
CA SER A 61 -35.42 -35.68 -10.44
C SER A 61 -34.80 -36.54 -11.54
N TYR A 62 -33.60 -37.08 -11.29
CA TYR A 62 -33.39 -38.52 -11.04
C TYR A 62 -31.90 -38.78 -10.71
N CYS A 63 -31.64 -39.23 -9.48
CA CYS A 63 -30.48 -40.05 -9.12
C CYS A 63 -30.75 -41.50 -9.55
N PRO A 64 -29.69 -42.31 -9.67
CA PRO A 64 -29.75 -43.62 -9.03
C PRO A 64 -28.52 -43.95 -8.18
N PHE A 65 -28.83 -44.59 -7.05
CA PHE A 65 -27.99 -45.44 -6.21
C PHE A 65 -27.38 -46.61 -7.00
N PHE A 66 -26.24 -47.14 -6.51
CA PHE A 66 -25.93 -48.56 -6.17
C PHE A 66 -24.38 -48.68 -6.06
N SER A 67 -23.85 -48.73 -4.84
CA SER A 67 -23.46 -49.94 -4.07
C SER A 67 -22.05 -50.45 -4.36
N THR A 68 -21.20 -50.39 -3.33
CA THR A 68 -19.99 -51.22 -3.14
C THR A 68 -20.40 -52.69 -2.84
N PRO A 69 -19.51 -53.71 -2.85
CA PRO A 69 -18.53 -53.90 -1.75
C PRO A 69 -17.19 -54.62 -2.08
N LEU A 70 -16.24 -54.51 -1.13
CA LEU A 70 -15.22 -55.48 -0.63
C LEU A 70 -14.39 -56.31 -1.65
N SER A 71 -13.08 -56.55 -1.52
CA SER A 71 -12.36 -57.14 -0.37
C SER A 71 -10.87 -57.32 -0.76
N ILE A 72 -9.86 -56.91 0.03
CA ILE A 72 -9.14 -57.71 1.06
C ILE A 72 -7.80 -58.36 0.57
N LYS A 73 -6.69 -57.89 1.19
CA LYS A 73 -5.49 -58.62 1.73
C LYS A 73 -4.55 -59.33 0.71
N MET A 74 -3.25 -59.56 0.94
CA MET A 74 -2.30 -59.40 2.05
C MET A 74 -0.86 -59.71 1.52
N PHE A 75 0.16 -59.12 2.16
CA PHE A 75 1.48 -59.68 2.56
C PHE A 75 2.52 -60.16 1.53
N SER A 76 3.76 -59.66 1.69
CA SER A 76 4.89 -60.33 2.40
C SER A 76 6.20 -59.59 2.04
N LEU A 77 6.89 -58.87 2.93
CA LEU A 77 7.87 -59.28 3.97
C LEU A 77 9.08 -60.12 3.51
N ARG A 78 10.25 -59.68 4.05
CA ARG A 78 11.60 -60.31 4.20
C ARG A 78 12.69 -59.70 3.27
N THR A 79 13.93 -59.42 3.67
CA THR A 79 14.72 -59.55 4.92
C THR A 79 16.10 -58.90 4.74
N ALA A 80 16.66 -58.36 5.84
CA ALA A 80 18.07 -58.40 6.30
C ALA A 80 19.25 -57.78 5.49
N GLN A 81 20.01 -56.91 6.20
CA GLN A 81 21.41 -56.47 6.00
C GLN A 81 22.43 -57.61 6.33
N PRO A 82 23.79 -57.44 6.45
CA PRO A 82 24.69 -56.27 6.27
C PRO A 82 26.05 -56.56 5.57
N ALA A 83 26.86 -55.53 5.26
CA ALA A 83 28.33 -55.58 5.33
C ALA A 83 28.99 -54.19 5.22
N GLN A 84 30.05 -54.00 5.99
CA GLN A 84 30.78 -52.78 6.33
C GLN A 84 31.87 -52.41 5.31
N SER A 85 32.20 -51.13 5.17
CA SER A 85 33.60 -50.69 5.19
C SER A 85 33.77 -49.20 5.51
N LEU A 86 34.56 -48.97 6.55
CA LEU A 86 35.18 -47.75 7.06
C LEU A 86 35.66 -46.73 6.01
N LEU A 87 35.35 -45.45 6.21
CA LEU A 87 36.32 -44.36 6.05
C LEU A 87 35.99 -43.20 7.00
N ARG A 88 36.89 -42.99 7.96
CA ARG A 88 36.85 -41.97 9.00
C ARG A 88 37.34 -40.64 8.38
N ARG A 89 36.46 -39.66 8.22
CA ARG A 89 36.84 -38.25 8.02
C ARG A 89 36.37 -37.45 9.24
N VAL A 90 37.33 -36.79 9.86
CA VAL A 90 37.16 -35.88 10.99
C VAL A 90 36.25 -34.73 10.55
N ALA A 91 35.06 -34.63 11.14
CA ALA A 91 34.16 -33.49 10.96
C ALA A 91 34.53 -32.42 11.99
N ALA A 92 35.07 -31.29 11.51
CA ALA A 92 35.07 -30.04 12.27
C ALA A 92 33.62 -29.52 12.40
N PRO A 93 33.26 -28.83 13.50
CA PRO A 93 31.91 -28.33 13.67
C PRO A 93 31.67 -27.19 12.68
N THR A 94 30.94 -27.47 11.60
CA THR A 94 30.34 -26.42 10.77
C THR A 94 29.28 -25.71 11.60
N SER A 95 29.60 -24.52 12.08
CA SER A 95 28.61 -23.59 12.57
C SER A 95 27.64 -23.30 11.43
N PHE A 96 26.37 -23.68 11.61
CA PHE A 96 25.29 -23.18 10.77
C PHE A 96 25.18 -21.67 11.04
N ARG A 97 25.91 -20.86 10.27
CA ARG A 97 25.60 -19.45 10.12
C ARG A 97 24.27 -19.38 9.39
N SER A 98 23.19 -19.09 10.10
CA SER A 98 21.95 -18.64 9.48
C SER A 98 22.27 -17.34 8.75
N SER A 99 22.49 -17.41 7.43
CA SER A 99 22.56 -16.21 6.61
C SER A 99 21.18 -15.56 6.62
N ILE A 100 21.02 -14.48 7.37
CA ILE A 100 19.82 -13.65 7.34
C ILE A 100 19.69 -13.16 5.88
N PRO A 101 18.63 -13.54 5.13
CA PRO A 101 18.45 -12.99 3.80
C PRO A 101 18.10 -11.50 3.96
N ALA A 102 19.09 -10.64 3.74
CA ALA A 102 18.92 -9.21 3.63
C ALA A 102 17.76 -8.91 2.67
N ARG A 103 16.97 -7.85 2.93
CA ARG A 103 15.93 -7.41 1.99
C ARG A 103 16.61 -7.05 0.67
N SER A 104 16.57 -7.96 -0.29
CA SER A 104 16.99 -7.70 -1.67
C SER A 104 15.88 -6.86 -2.31
N PHE A 105 16.23 -5.62 -2.67
CA PHE A 105 15.41 -4.76 -3.52
C PHE A 105 16.23 -4.44 -4.75
N ALA A 106 16.05 -5.23 -5.81
CA ALA A 106 16.50 -4.86 -7.15
C ALA A 106 15.42 -3.95 -7.75
N SER A 107 15.80 -2.73 -8.12
CA SER A 107 14.91 -1.84 -8.86
C SER A 107 14.76 -2.36 -10.30
N VAL A 108 13.58 -2.13 -10.90
CA VAL A 108 13.26 -2.71 -12.22
C VAL A 108 14.08 -2.08 -13.35
N GLN A 109 14.73 -0.93 -13.15
CA GLN A 109 15.53 -0.23 -14.14
C GLN A 109 16.50 0.74 -13.43
N SER A 110 17.74 0.33 -13.17
CA SER A 110 18.81 1.24 -12.69
C SER A 110 19.27 2.20 -13.78
N ASP A 111 19.28 1.74 -15.04
CA ASP A 111 20.01 2.39 -16.13
C ASP A 111 19.26 3.58 -16.76
N ILE A 112 17.99 3.80 -16.39
CA ILE A 112 17.18 4.91 -16.90
C ILE A 112 17.40 6.18 -16.11
N PHE A 113 17.62 6.05 -14.79
CA PHE A 113 17.91 7.19 -13.96
C PHE A 113 19.37 7.57 -14.21
N LYS A 114 19.62 8.85 -14.52
CA LYS A 114 20.97 9.43 -14.44
C LYS A 114 20.98 10.32 -13.20
N PRO A 115 21.22 9.76 -11.99
CA PRO A 115 21.28 10.57 -10.79
C PRO A 115 22.39 11.60 -10.90
N THR A 116 22.15 12.77 -10.34
CA THR A 116 23.16 13.82 -10.27
C THR A 116 24.36 13.32 -9.47
N LYS A 117 25.55 13.35 -10.07
CA LYS A 117 26.79 12.90 -9.45
C LYS A 117 27.91 13.92 -9.66
N TYR A 118 28.47 14.43 -8.57
CA TYR A 118 29.59 15.38 -8.58
C TYR A 118 30.71 14.87 -7.67
N GLY A 119 31.96 14.88 -8.16
CA GLY A 119 33.11 14.48 -7.34
C GLY A 119 33.03 13.06 -6.75
N GLY A 120 32.33 12.14 -7.42
CA GLY A 120 32.12 10.77 -6.93
C GLY A 120 30.93 10.58 -5.99
N LYS A 121 30.29 11.66 -5.52
CA LYS A 121 29.10 11.63 -4.65
C LYS A 121 27.81 11.85 -5.44
N TYR A 122 26.75 11.16 -5.03
CA TYR A 122 25.40 11.35 -5.55
C TYR A 122 24.69 12.47 -4.78
N THR A 123 24.06 13.41 -5.49
CA THR A 123 23.19 14.41 -4.87
C THR A 123 21.78 13.84 -4.76
N VAL A 124 21.25 13.75 -3.54
CA VAL A 124 19.91 13.21 -3.26
C VAL A 124 19.09 14.26 -2.52
N THR A 125 17.87 14.51 -3.00
CA THR A 125 16.96 15.45 -2.34
C THR A 125 16.47 14.85 -1.02
N LEU A 126 16.59 15.59 0.07
CA LEU A 126 16.07 15.20 1.38
C LEU A 126 14.87 16.10 1.73
N ILE A 127 13.71 15.50 1.98
CA ILE A 127 12.53 16.22 2.48
C ILE A 127 12.21 15.66 3.85
N PRO A 128 12.60 16.30 4.97
CA PRO A 128 12.38 15.74 6.30
C PRO A 128 10.91 15.50 6.61
N GLY A 129 10.02 16.35 6.09
CA GLY A 129 8.57 16.26 6.31
C GLY A 129 8.14 16.72 7.69
N ASP A 130 6.93 16.33 8.09
CA ASP A 130 6.26 16.81 9.29
C ASP A 130 6.42 15.85 10.49
N GLY A 131 6.01 16.30 11.67
CA GLY A 131 5.99 15.47 12.88
C GLY A 131 7.38 14.97 13.28
N ILE A 132 7.53 13.66 13.40
CA ILE A 132 8.82 13.00 13.70
C ILE A 132 9.81 13.01 12.53
N GLY A 133 9.40 13.52 11.36
CA GLY A 133 10.17 13.50 10.13
C GLY A 133 11.60 14.01 10.27
N ALA A 134 11.79 15.14 10.97
CA ALA A 134 13.11 15.72 11.21
C ALA A 134 14.03 14.81 12.04
N GLU A 135 13.52 14.19 13.12
CA GLU A 135 14.28 13.30 14.00
C GLU A 135 14.74 12.04 13.24
N VAL A 136 13.82 11.41 12.51
CA VAL A 136 14.16 10.19 11.75
C VAL A 136 15.07 10.49 10.56
N ALA A 137 14.93 11.65 9.92
CA ALA A 137 15.82 12.07 8.84
C ALA A 137 17.24 12.33 9.34
N GLU A 138 17.39 12.97 10.50
CA GLU A 138 18.71 13.22 11.11
C GLU A 138 19.39 11.91 11.54
N SER A 139 18.62 10.93 12.02
CA SER A 139 19.12 9.57 12.28
C SER A 139 19.73 8.94 11.01
N VAL A 140 19.06 9.06 9.86
CA VAL A 140 19.60 8.56 8.59
C VAL A 140 20.87 9.30 8.19
N LYS A 141 20.90 10.64 8.29
CA LYS A 141 22.09 11.45 7.97
C LYS A 141 23.29 11.02 8.82
N THR A 142 23.08 10.81 10.11
CA THR A 142 24.11 10.36 11.04
C THR A 142 24.68 8.99 10.65
N ILE A 143 23.81 8.02 10.36
CA ILE A 143 24.22 6.67 9.95
C ILE A 143 24.96 6.69 8.61
N PHE A 144 24.46 7.43 7.62
CA PHE A 144 25.06 7.52 6.29
C PHE A 144 26.44 8.18 6.33
N LYS A 145 26.61 9.19 7.20
CA LYS A 145 27.90 9.81 7.47
C LYS A 145 28.86 8.84 8.15
N ALA A 146 28.40 8.08 9.15
CA ALA A 146 29.24 7.10 9.86
C ALA A 146 29.72 5.96 8.95
N ASP A 147 28.90 5.51 8.01
CA ASP A 147 29.25 4.47 7.02
C ASP A 147 29.95 5.03 5.76
N ASN A 148 30.26 6.34 5.72
CA ASN A 148 30.89 7.05 4.61
C ASN A 148 30.20 6.80 3.26
N VAL A 149 28.87 6.82 3.25
CA VAL A 149 28.07 6.67 2.04
C VAL A 149 28.37 7.84 1.09
N PRO A 150 28.58 7.60 -0.23
CA PRO A 150 28.88 8.64 -1.20
C PRO A 150 27.63 9.43 -1.62
N ILE A 151 26.92 10.01 -0.64
CA ILE A 151 25.71 10.82 -0.84
C ILE A 151 25.91 12.21 -0.23
N GLU A 152 25.49 13.21 -0.99
CA GLU A 152 25.37 14.60 -0.56
C GLU A 152 23.87 14.96 -0.52
N TRP A 153 23.40 15.52 0.60
CA TRP A 153 21.98 15.81 0.78
C TRP A 153 21.65 17.24 0.34
N GLU A 154 20.68 17.37 -0.58
CA GLU A 154 20.02 18.65 -0.87
C GLU A 154 18.70 18.70 -0.11
N GLN A 155 18.71 19.34 1.06
CA GLN A 155 17.56 19.37 1.95
C GLN A 155 16.59 20.48 1.55
N VAL A 156 15.29 20.14 1.44
CA VAL A 156 14.19 21.08 1.21
C VAL A 156 13.11 20.86 2.28
N ASP A 157 12.89 21.85 3.13
CA ASP A 157 12.04 21.75 4.32
C ASP A 157 10.56 22.04 4.02
N VAL A 158 9.96 21.19 3.19
CA VAL A 158 8.52 21.27 2.89
C VAL A 158 7.69 20.78 4.08
N SER A 159 6.71 21.59 4.50
CA SER A 159 5.72 21.26 5.53
C SER A 159 4.34 21.08 4.91
N GLY A 160 3.67 19.98 5.22
CA GLY A 160 2.26 19.73 4.88
C GLY A 160 1.29 20.29 5.92
N VAL A 161 1.79 20.74 7.08
CA VAL A 161 0.99 21.43 8.10
C VAL A 161 0.77 22.90 7.71
N ASP A 162 1.83 23.58 7.26
CA ASP A 162 1.84 25.02 6.99
C ASP A 162 1.39 25.37 5.56
N THR A 163 0.36 24.69 5.07
CA THR A 163 -0.14 24.89 3.69
C THR A 163 -0.87 26.23 3.53
N GLY A 164 -0.85 26.79 2.33
CA GLY A 164 -1.67 27.96 1.95
C GLY A 164 -1.03 29.34 2.15
N ASN A 165 0.25 29.39 2.57
CA ASN A 165 1.05 30.61 2.50
C ASN A 165 2.02 30.54 1.30
N LYS A 166 2.41 31.71 0.76
CA LYS A 166 3.28 31.78 -0.44
C LYS A 166 4.59 31.02 -0.27
N HIS A 167 5.19 31.11 0.92
CA HIS A 167 6.46 30.47 1.22
C HIS A 167 6.39 28.93 1.15
N SER A 168 5.31 28.33 1.67
CA SER A 168 5.08 26.88 1.63
C SER A 168 4.92 26.35 0.21
N GLU A 169 4.26 27.13 -0.66
CA GLU A 169 4.12 26.79 -2.07
C GLU A 169 5.43 26.93 -2.84
N GLU A 170 6.26 27.92 -2.50
CA GLU A 170 7.61 28.09 -3.04
C GLU A 170 8.51 26.91 -2.67
N LEU A 171 8.54 26.52 -1.39
CA LEU A 171 9.28 25.34 -0.92
C LEU A 171 8.78 24.06 -1.58
N PHE A 172 7.46 23.91 -1.76
CA PHE A 172 6.91 22.78 -2.48
C PHE A 172 7.40 22.74 -3.94
N LYS A 173 7.35 23.86 -4.67
CA LYS A 173 7.87 23.97 -6.04
C LYS A 173 9.38 23.70 -6.11
N GLU A 174 10.14 24.20 -5.14
CA GLU A 174 11.57 23.93 -4.99
C GLU A 174 11.83 22.43 -4.83
N SER A 175 11.05 21.74 -4.00
CA SER A 175 11.19 20.29 -3.80
C SER A 175 10.94 19.49 -5.09
N ILE A 176 9.96 19.90 -5.90
CA ILE A 176 9.69 19.30 -7.23
C ILE A 176 10.86 19.57 -8.17
N ALA A 177 11.38 20.80 -8.20
CA ALA A 177 12.52 21.16 -9.03
C ALA A 177 13.79 20.40 -8.63
N SER A 178 14.04 20.26 -7.32
CA SER A 178 15.14 19.47 -6.75
C SER A 178 15.04 18.00 -7.14
N LEU A 179 13.86 17.38 -6.97
CA LEU A 179 13.61 16.00 -7.37
C LEU A 179 13.74 15.78 -8.89
N ARG A 180 13.28 16.74 -9.70
CA ARG A 180 13.47 16.68 -11.17
C ARG A 180 14.93 16.80 -11.57
N ARG A 181 15.75 17.54 -10.81
CA ARG A 181 17.19 17.69 -11.06
C ARG A 181 17.94 16.43 -10.65
N ASN A 182 17.76 16.01 -9.41
CA ASN A 182 18.52 14.94 -8.76
C ASN A 182 18.03 13.54 -9.11
N LYS A 183 16.77 13.42 -9.57
CA LYS A 183 16.07 12.17 -9.91
C LYS A 183 15.76 11.27 -8.71
N LEU A 184 16.42 11.49 -7.57
CA LEU A 184 16.29 10.69 -6.37
C LEU A 184 15.95 11.57 -5.17
N GLY A 185 15.07 11.07 -4.32
CA GLY A 185 14.80 11.69 -3.04
C GLY A 185 14.57 10.70 -1.91
N LEU A 186 14.92 11.12 -0.69
CA LEU A 186 14.50 10.50 0.55
C LEU A 186 13.54 11.47 1.26
N LYS A 187 12.37 10.99 1.62
CA LYS A 187 11.28 11.84 2.08
C LYS A 187 10.60 11.28 3.34
N GLY A 188 10.40 12.12 4.34
CA GLY A 188 9.51 11.90 5.48
C GLY A 188 8.04 12.12 5.16
N ILE A 189 7.19 11.90 6.14
CA ILE A 189 5.74 11.95 5.91
C ILE A 189 5.29 13.41 5.94
N LEU A 190 4.60 13.84 4.87
CA LEU A 190 3.93 15.13 4.84
C LEU A 190 2.49 14.96 5.32
N PHE A 191 2.09 15.76 6.30
CA PHE A 191 0.74 15.82 6.82
C PHE A 191 -0.23 16.28 5.72
N THR A 192 -1.47 15.83 5.80
CA THR A 192 -2.55 16.27 4.90
C THR A 192 -3.74 16.67 5.78
N PRO A 193 -4.05 17.96 5.89
CA PRO A 193 -5.18 18.43 6.68
C PRO A 193 -6.51 17.88 6.15
N VAL A 194 -7.34 17.32 7.02
CA VAL A 194 -8.67 16.77 6.67
C VAL A 194 -9.72 17.88 6.54
N GLU A 195 -9.57 18.95 7.32
CA GLU A 195 -10.55 20.03 7.45
C GLU A 195 -10.57 21.00 6.26
N ARG A 196 -9.54 20.97 5.41
CA ARG A 196 -9.41 21.86 4.26
C ARG A 196 -9.95 21.22 2.99
N SER A 197 -11.28 21.18 2.90
CA SER A 197 -12.00 20.89 1.67
C SER A 197 -11.52 21.80 0.53
N GLY A 198 -10.93 21.23 -0.53
CA GLY A 198 -10.53 21.94 -1.75
C GLY A 198 -9.02 22.08 -1.99
N HIS A 199 -8.15 21.81 -1.00
CA HIS A 199 -6.70 21.83 -1.23
C HIS A 199 -6.18 20.44 -1.61
N GLN A 200 -5.51 20.33 -2.77
CA GLN A 200 -4.84 19.09 -3.16
C GLN A 200 -3.69 18.80 -2.19
N SER A 201 -3.65 17.59 -1.63
CA SER A 201 -2.54 17.13 -0.80
C SER A 201 -1.21 17.27 -1.54
N PHE A 202 -0.19 17.86 -0.92
CA PHE A 202 1.16 17.92 -1.49
C PHE A 202 1.71 16.54 -1.87
N ASN A 203 1.29 15.47 -1.19
CA ASN A 203 1.66 14.11 -1.58
C ASN A 203 1.02 13.70 -2.92
N VAL A 204 -0.23 14.11 -3.16
CA VAL A 204 -0.94 13.83 -4.43
C VAL A 204 -0.36 14.68 -5.55
N ALA A 205 -0.15 15.97 -5.30
CA ALA A 205 0.48 16.89 -6.25
C ALA A 205 1.88 16.40 -6.65
N LEU A 206 2.71 15.99 -5.69
CA LEU A 206 4.05 15.45 -5.97
C LEU A 206 3.98 14.19 -6.85
N ARG A 207 2.97 13.34 -6.66
CA ARG A 207 2.79 12.14 -7.50
C ARG A 207 2.39 12.45 -8.92
N GLN A 208 1.50 13.43 -9.10
CA GLN A 208 1.02 13.85 -10.41
C GLN A 208 2.12 14.60 -11.17
N GLU A 209 2.77 15.56 -10.52
CA GLU A 209 3.82 16.39 -11.11
C GLU A 209 5.07 15.61 -11.51
N LEU A 210 5.39 14.52 -10.81
CA LEU A 210 6.58 13.69 -11.08
C LEU A 210 6.25 12.35 -11.77
N ASP A 211 4.96 12.08 -12.02
CA ASP A 211 4.46 10.79 -12.55
C ASP A 211 5.07 9.56 -11.82
N ILE A 212 5.16 9.63 -10.49
CA ILE A 212 5.64 8.52 -9.64
C ILE A 212 4.51 7.50 -9.42
N PHE A 213 4.31 6.67 -10.44
CA PHE A 213 3.13 5.85 -10.63
C PHE A 213 3.06 4.56 -9.81
N ALA A 214 4.18 4.04 -9.33
CA ALA A 214 4.22 2.79 -8.57
C ALA A 214 4.67 3.05 -7.14
N SER A 215 3.79 2.81 -6.17
CA SER A 215 4.16 2.79 -4.74
C SER A 215 4.47 1.36 -4.33
N ILE A 216 5.67 1.12 -3.82
CA ILE A 216 6.15 -0.18 -3.35
C ILE A 216 6.28 -0.15 -1.83
N VAL A 217 5.70 -1.15 -1.16
CA VAL A 217 5.77 -1.31 0.29
C VAL A 217 6.22 -2.74 0.61
N LEU A 218 7.33 -2.85 1.34
CA LEU A 218 7.90 -4.16 1.71
C LEU A 218 7.47 -4.54 3.12
N ILE A 219 6.64 -5.58 3.22
CA ILE A 219 6.06 -6.08 4.46
C ILE A 219 6.75 -7.38 4.81
N LYS A 220 7.75 -7.28 5.70
CA LYS A 220 8.56 -8.42 6.12
C LYS A 220 8.82 -8.39 7.61
N ASN A 221 8.58 -9.52 8.30
CA ASN A 221 8.95 -9.66 9.70
C ASN A 221 10.46 -9.40 9.89
N ILE A 222 10.80 -8.66 10.95
CA ILE A 222 12.19 -8.46 11.35
C ILE A 222 12.56 -9.55 12.37
N PRO A 223 13.68 -10.28 12.18
CA PRO A 223 14.17 -11.23 13.18
C PRO A 223 14.30 -10.58 14.57
N GLY A 224 13.85 -11.27 15.62
CA GLY A 224 13.83 -10.76 17.00
C GLY A 224 12.64 -9.85 17.34
N TYR A 225 11.98 -9.24 16.35
CA TYR A 225 10.80 -8.41 16.59
C TYR A 225 9.53 -9.26 16.73
N LYS A 226 9.08 -9.45 17.97
CA LYS A 226 7.93 -10.31 18.29
C LYS A 226 6.62 -9.70 17.77
N THR A 227 5.90 -10.47 16.97
CA THR A 227 4.60 -10.11 16.38
C THR A 227 3.65 -11.30 16.44
N ARG A 228 2.36 -11.10 16.12
CA ARG A 228 1.37 -12.18 16.09
C ARG A 228 1.61 -13.18 14.96
N HIS A 229 2.05 -12.70 13.80
CA HIS A 229 2.32 -13.52 12.62
C HIS A 229 3.81 -13.60 12.36
N GLU A 230 4.29 -14.80 12.05
CA GLU A 230 5.69 -15.07 11.75
C GLU A 230 5.89 -15.36 10.26
N ASN A 231 7.12 -15.16 9.77
CA ASN A 231 7.53 -15.48 8.40
C ASN A 231 6.67 -14.82 7.30
N VAL A 232 6.15 -13.63 7.58
CA VAL A 232 5.54 -12.76 6.57
C VAL A 232 6.65 -12.11 5.74
N ASP A 233 6.56 -12.26 4.42
CA ASP A 233 7.45 -11.62 3.45
C ASP A 233 6.67 -11.37 2.14
N LEU A 234 5.94 -10.27 2.09
CA LEU A 234 5.13 -9.86 0.94
C LEU A 234 5.44 -8.43 0.50
N CYS A 235 5.17 -8.14 -0.76
CA CYS A 235 5.36 -6.83 -1.37
C CYS A 235 4.04 -6.32 -1.94
N ILE A 236 3.65 -5.10 -1.56
CA ILE A 236 2.49 -4.43 -2.14
C ILE A 236 2.97 -3.41 -3.16
N ILE A 237 2.44 -3.53 -4.38
CA ILE A 237 2.64 -2.60 -5.49
C ILE A 237 1.30 -1.93 -5.80
N ARG A 238 1.23 -0.65 -5.51
CA ARG A 238 0.03 0.18 -5.62
C ARG A 238 0.16 1.13 -6.81
N GLU A 239 -0.86 1.18 -7.66
CA GLU A 239 -1.04 2.25 -8.64
C GLU A 239 -1.29 3.58 -7.91
N ASN A 240 -0.55 4.63 -8.28
CA ASN A 240 -0.45 5.84 -7.46
C ASN A 240 -0.94 7.12 -8.17
N THR A 241 -1.41 7.04 -9.42
CA THR A 241 -1.74 8.20 -10.27
C THR A 241 -3.20 8.29 -10.72
N GLU A 242 -4.02 7.26 -10.50
CA GLU A 242 -5.45 7.26 -10.82
C GLU A 242 -6.27 6.53 -9.74
N GLY A 243 -7.50 6.12 -10.07
CA GLY A 243 -8.45 5.51 -9.15
C GLY A 243 -9.24 6.55 -8.36
N GLU A 244 -9.51 6.23 -7.10
CA GLU A 244 -10.32 7.04 -6.19
C GLU A 244 -9.60 8.32 -5.72
N TYR A 245 -8.28 8.39 -5.92
CA TYR A 245 -7.44 9.52 -5.52
C TYR A 245 -7.32 10.59 -6.61
N SER A 246 -8.11 10.49 -7.68
CA SER A 246 -8.24 11.53 -8.71
C SER A 246 -8.81 12.84 -8.12
N GLY A 247 -9.48 12.78 -6.98
CA GLY A 247 -10.08 13.94 -6.31
C GLY A 247 -11.25 14.55 -7.09
N LEU A 248 -11.82 13.80 -8.03
CA LEU A 248 -12.93 14.24 -8.86
C LEU A 248 -14.24 13.95 -8.13
N GLU A 249 -14.66 14.92 -7.31
CA GLU A 249 -15.92 14.87 -6.57
C GLU A 249 -16.77 16.09 -6.90
N HIS A 250 -18.08 15.88 -7.03
CA HIS A 250 -19.02 16.96 -7.23
C HIS A 250 -20.36 16.66 -6.56
N GLN A 251 -21.13 17.70 -6.31
CA GLN A 251 -22.46 17.60 -5.76
C GLN A 251 -23.47 17.97 -6.85
N SER A 252 -24.06 16.96 -7.50
CA SER A 252 -25.02 17.16 -8.60
C SER A 252 -26.29 17.87 -8.12
N VAL A 253 -26.77 17.50 -6.93
CA VAL A 253 -27.86 18.17 -6.21
C VAL A 253 -27.54 18.21 -4.72
N GLN A 254 -28.13 19.15 -3.98
CA GLN A 254 -27.90 19.26 -2.54
C GLN A 254 -28.21 17.93 -1.83
N GLY A 255 -27.22 17.39 -1.11
CA GLY A 255 -27.27 16.10 -0.44
C GLY A 255 -26.81 14.89 -1.27
N VAL A 256 -26.51 15.03 -2.57
CA VAL A 256 -26.04 13.93 -3.43
C VAL A 256 -24.63 14.22 -3.93
N VAL A 257 -23.65 13.48 -3.40
CA VAL A 257 -22.24 13.62 -3.77
C VAL A 257 -21.82 12.45 -4.65
N GLU A 258 -21.19 12.76 -5.77
CA GLU A 258 -20.66 11.80 -6.72
C GLU A 258 -19.13 11.86 -6.71
N SER A 259 -18.49 10.69 -6.58
CA SER A 259 -17.04 10.53 -6.68
C SER A 259 -16.70 9.72 -7.92
N LEU A 260 -15.87 10.27 -8.81
CA LEU A 260 -15.51 9.67 -10.10
C LEU A 260 -14.21 8.90 -9.99
N LYS A 261 -14.33 7.56 -9.95
CA LYS A 261 -13.19 6.64 -10.06
C LYS A 261 -12.79 6.46 -11.53
N ILE A 262 -11.58 6.88 -11.87
CA ILE A 262 -11.03 6.73 -13.23
C ILE A 262 -9.97 5.63 -13.23
N ILE A 263 -10.13 4.65 -14.11
CA ILE A 263 -9.13 3.61 -14.38
C ILE A 263 -8.88 3.58 -15.88
N THR A 264 -7.62 3.63 -16.27
CA THR A 264 -7.20 3.62 -17.67
C THR A 264 -6.37 2.39 -17.98
N ARG A 265 -6.53 1.86 -19.21
CA ARG A 265 -5.75 0.70 -19.67
C ARG A 265 -4.24 1.00 -19.63
N ALA A 266 -3.83 2.20 -20.06
CA ALA A 266 -2.42 2.57 -20.14
C ALA A 266 -1.72 2.53 -18.77
N LYS A 267 -2.34 3.11 -17.73
CA LYS A 267 -1.78 3.10 -16.38
C LYS A 267 -1.86 1.71 -15.73
N SER A 268 -2.96 0.98 -15.96
CA SER A 268 -3.10 -0.43 -15.53
C SER A 268 -2.04 -1.34 -16.15
N GLU A 269 -1.75 -1.18 -17.45
CA GLU A 269 -0.72 -1.95 -18.15
C GLU A 269 0.68 -1.62 -17.61
N ARG A 270 0.97 -0.34 -17.39
CA ARG A 270 2.26 0.12 -16.84
C ARG A 270 2.53 -0.44 -15.45
N ILE A 271 1.55 -0.38 -14.53
CA ILE A 271 1.72 -0.91 -13.16
C ILE A 271 1.83 -2.43 -13.15
N ALA A 272 1.09 -3.14 -14.03
CA ALA A 272 1.21 -4.58 -14.16
C ALA A 272 2.60 -5.00 -14.66
N LYS A 273 3.11 -4.35 -15.72
CA LYS A 273 4.48 -4.59 -16.23
C LYS A 273 5.54 -4.32 -15.15
N PHE A 274 5.37 -3.24 -14.39
CA PHE A 274 6.24 -2.92 -13.27
C PHE A 274 6.21 -4.03 -12.20
N ALA A 275 5.03 -4.53 -11.83
CA ALA A 275 4.88 -5.57 -10.83
C ALA A 275 5.53 -6.90 -11.24
N PHE A 276 5.36 -7.31 -12.50
CA PHE A 276 6.03 -8.51 -13.03
C PHE A 276 7.54 -8.33 -13.13
N GLY A 277 8.01 -7.17 -13.63
CA GLY A 277 9.43 -6.84 -13.66
C GLY A 277 10.06 -6.83 -12.26
N PHE A 278 9.34 -6.28 -11.28
CA PHE A 278 9.74 -6.30 -9.87
C PHE A 278 9.84 -7.72 -9.34
N ALA A 279 8.84 -8.56 -9.62
CA ALA A 279 8.84 -9.94 -9.18
C ALA A 279 10.05 -10.70 -9.73
N LEU A 280 10.36 -10.57 -11.02
CA LEU A 280 11.54 -11.18 -11.64
C LEU A 280 12.85 -10.68 -11.03
N ALA A 281 13.03 -9.35 -10.94
CA ALA A 281 14.26 -8.75 -10.42
C ALA A 281 14.54 -9.14 -8.96
N ASN A 282 13.50 -9.43 -8.19
CA ASN A 282 13.59 -9.78 -6.77
C ASN A 282 13.39 -11.27 -6.51
N ASN A 283 13.50 -12.12 -7.53
CA ASN A 283 13.36 -13.58 -7.45
C ASN A 283 12.06 -14.06 -6.80
N ARG A 284 10.99 -13.25 -6.90
CA ARG A 284 9.64 -13.61 -6.47
C ARG A 284 9.04 -14.61 -7.44
N LYS A 285 8.08 -15.39 -6.95
CA LYS A 285 7.50 -16.52 -7.67
C LYS A 285 6.05 -16.29 -8.04
N LYS A 286 5.36 -15.39 -7.34
CA LYS A 286 3.93 -15.16 -7.55
C LYS A 286 3.55 -13.69 -7.58
N VAL A 287 2.64 -13.34 -8.49
CA VAL A 287 2.00 -12.03 -8.56
C VAL A 287 0.48 -12.17 -8.49
N THR A 288 -0.13 -11.55 -7.48
CA THR A 288 -1.58 -11.56 -7.25
C THR A 288 -2.18 -10.19 -7.56
N CYS A 289 -3.13 -10.15 -8.49
CA CYS A 289 -3.92 -8.93 -8.77
C CYS A 289 -5.09 -8.79 -7.79
N ILE A 290 -5.17 -7.67 -7.07
CA ILE A 290 -6.27 -7.39 -6.14
C ILE A 290 -7.25 -6.39 -6.76
N HIS A 291 -8.54 -6.74 -6.75
CA HIS A 291 -9.60 -5.98 -7.41
C HIS A 291 -10.97 -6.18 -6.72
N LYS A 292 -12.01 -5.50 -7.18
CA LYS A 292 -13.42 -5.69 -6.80
C LYS A 292 -14.31 -5.78 -8.05
N ALA A 293 -13.86 -6.56 -9.03
CA ALA A 293 -14.52 -6.70 -10.33
C ALA A 293 -15.89 -7.41 -10.26
N ASN A 294 -16.21 -8.06 -9.14
CA ASN A 294 -17.55 -8.59 -8.88
C ASN A 294 -18.62 -7.49 -8.76
N ILE A 295 -18.23 -6.30 -8.28
CA ILE A 295 -19.10 -5.12 -8.19
C ILE A 295 -18.76 -4.13 -9.29
N MET A 296 -17.50 -3.70 -9.40
CA MET A 296 -17.03 -2.74 -10.40
C MET A 296 -16.59 -3.44 -11.69
N LYS A 297 -17.57 -3.97 -12.42
CA LYS A 297 -17.35 -4.79 -13.63
C LYS A 297 -16.56 -4.07 -14.72
N LEU A 298 -16.68 -2.75 -14.83
CA LEU A 298 -15.98 -1.96 -15.85
C LEU A 298 -14.61 -1.48 -15.37
N ALA A 299 -14.53 -0.68 -14.31
CA ALA A 299 -13.27 -0.11 -13.83
C ALA A 299 -12.28 -1.19 -13.38
N ASP A 300 -12.67 -2.02 -12.42
CA ASP A 300 -11.81 -3.08 -11.90
C ASP A 300 -11.73 -4.29 -12.84
N GLY A 301 -12.77 -4.50 -13.66
CA GLY A 301 -12.69 -5.48 -14.75
C GLY A 301 -11.66 -5.10 -15.81
N LEU A 302 -11.51 -3.81 -16.14
CA LEU A 302 -10.46 -3.31 -17.03
C LEU A 302 -9.08 -3.52 -16.42
N PHE A 303 -8.89 -3.18 -15.14
CA PHE A 303 -7.64 -3.41 -14.42
C PHE A 303 -7.25 -4.90 -14.43
N ARG A 304 -8.17 -5.77 -14.02
CA ARG A 304 -7.98 -7.23 -13.97
C ARG A 304 -7.68 -7.84 -15.34
N SER A 305 -8.47 -7.50 -16.36
CA SER A 305 -8.27 -8.04 -17.72
C SER A 305 -6.94 -7.58 -18.32
N THR A 306 -6.55 -6.34 -18.06
CA THR A 306 -5.26 -5.79 -18.52
C THR A 306 -4.09 -6.46 -17.80
N PHE A 307 -4.20 -6.70 -16.49
CA PHE A 307 -3.22 -7.47 -15.72
C PHE A 307 -3.00 -8.86 -16.31
N HIS A 308 -4.07 -9.62 -16.56
CA HIS A 308 -3.98 -10.96 -17.15
C HIS A 308 -3.36 -10.95 -18.54
N LYS A 309 -3.71 -9.96 -19.37
CA LYS A 309 -3.10 -9.82 -20.70
C LYS A 309 -1.59 -9.53 -20.62
N VAL A 310 -1.14 -8.73 -19.65
CA VAL A 310 0.29 -8.50 -19.43
C VAL A 310 0.97 -9.78 -18.93
N ALA A 311 0.30 -10.55 -18.07
CA ALA A 311 0.81 -11.77 -17.47
C ALA A 311 1.19 -12.86 -18.49
N GLU A 312 0.54 -12.89 -19.65
CA GLU A 312 0.88 -13.78 -20.78
C GLU A 312 2.36 -13.68 -21.21
N ASN A 313 3.00 -12.52 -20.99
CA ASN A 313 4.42 -12.30 -21.31
C ASN A 313 5.39 -12.82 -20.22
N TYR A 314 4.87 -13.35 -19.11
CA TYR A 314 5.67 -13.75 -17.94
C TYR A 314 5.33 -15.19 -17.49
N PRO A 315 5.52 -16.21 -18.34
CA PRO A 315 5.07 -17.58 -18.08
C PRO A 315 5.79 -18.29 -16.92
N THR A 316 6.89 -17.73 -16.41
CA THR A 316 7.67 -18.30 -15.30
C THR A 316 7.12 -17.94 -13.92
N LEU A 317 6.17 -17.01 -13.83
CA LEU A 317 5.57 -16.56 -12.58
C LEU A 317 4.19 -17.19 -12.39
N GLU A 318 3.87 -17.56 -11.15
CA GLU A 318 2.51 -17.91 -10.77
C GLU A 318 1.64 -16.64 -10.77
N VAL A 319 0.49 -16.71 -11.44
CA VAL A 319 -0.41 -15.57 -11.64
C VAL A 319 -1.78 -15.93 -11.10
N ASN A 320 -2.30 -15.08 -10.23
CA ASN A 320 -3.68 -15.21 -9.75
C ASN A 320 -4.32 -13.83 -9.52
N ASP A 321 -5.63 -13.83 -9.32
CA ASP A 321 -6.38 -12.65 -8.91
C ASP A 321 -7.26 -12.96 -7.70
N MET A 322 -7.52 -11.94 -6.87
CA MET A 322 -8.33 -12.06 -5.67
C MET A 322 -9.16 -10.81 -5.44
N ILE A 323 -10.42 -11.02 -5.05
CA ILE A 323 -11.28 -9.92 -4.61
C ILE A 323 -10.77 -9.30 -3.30
N VAL A 324 -10.78 -7.97 -3.18
CA VAL A 324 -10.12 -7.22 -2.10
C VAL A 324 -10.63 -7.54 -0.69
N ASP A 325 -11.90 -7.91 -0.56
CA ASP A 325 -12.50 -8.41 0.69
C ASP A 325 -11.90 -9.73 1.12
N ASN A 326 -11.81 -10.71 0.20
CA ASN A 326 -11.13 -11.97 0.49
C ASN A 326 -9.63 -11.72 0.74
N ALA A 327 -9.00 -10.84 -0.03
CA ALA A 327 -7.58 -10.49 0.17
C ALA A 327 -7.33 -9.93 1.57
N SER A 328 -8.22 -9.06 2.06
CA SER A 328 -8.14 -8.51 3.42
C SER A 328 -8.30 -9.60 4.48
N MET A 329 -9.29 -10.48 4.33
CA MET A 329 -9.52 -11.62 5.22
C MET A 329 -8.32 -12.58 5.24
N GLN A 330 -7.76 -12.88 4.07
CA GLN A 330 -6.62 -13.76 3.89
C GLN A 330 -5.32 -13.13 4.42
N ALA A 331 -5.14 -11.81 4.28
CA ALA A 331 -3.96 -11.10 4.76
C ALA A 331 -3.82 -11.20 6.29
N VAL A 332 -4.93 -11.08 7.02
CA VAL A 332 -4.91 -11.23 8.49
C VAL A 332 -4.94 -12.67 8.97
N SER A 333 -5.39 -13.61 8.14
CA SER A 333 -5.52 -15.03 8.53
C SER A 333 -4.25 -15.83 8.19
N ARG A 334 -3.78 -15.72 6.95
CA ARG A 334 -2.64 -16.46 6.41
C ARG A 334 -1.85 -15.58 5.43
N PRO A 335 -1.12 -14.56 5.93
CA PRO A 335 -0.36 -13.64 5.09
C PRO A 335 0.75 -14.30 4.25
N GLN A 336 1.29 -15.43 4.69
CA GLN A 336 2.39 -16.15 4.04
C GLN A 336 2.01 -16.71 2.65
N GLN A 337 0.72 -16.71 2.31
CA GLN A 337 0.29 -17.11 0.99
C GLN A 337 0.56 -16.04 -0.08
N PHE A 338 0.77 -14.78 0.32
CA PHE A 338 1.04 -13.69 -0.62
C PHE A 338 2.54 -13.51 -0.86
N ASP A 339 2.87 -13.12 -2.09
CA ASP A 339 4.24 -12.78 -2.49
C ASP A 339 4.24 -11.33 -3.00
N VAL A 340 4.06 -11.09 -4.32
CA VAL A 340 3.81 -9.74 -4.85
C VAL A 340 2.32 -9.53 -5.06
N MET A 341 1.78 -8.43 -4.53
CA MET A 341 0.38 -8.03 -4.71
C MET A 341 0.32 -6.73 -5.51
N VAL A 342 -0.42 -6.71 -6.62
CA VAL A 342 -0.62 -5.50 -7.45
C VAL A 342 -2.08 -5.05 -7.40
N MET A 343 -2.32 -3.76 -7.21
CA MET A 343 -3.67 -3.26 -6.99
C MET A 343 -3.88 -1.77 -7.34
N PRO A 344 -5.15 -1.36 -7.59
CA PRO A 344 -5.54 0.04 -7.66
C PRO A 344 -5.26 0.82 -6.37
N ASN A 345 -5.32 2.14 -6.52
CA ASN A 345 -4.85 3.12 -5.54
C ASN A 345 -5.45 2.96 -4.13
N LEU A 346 -6.79 2.92 -4.00
CA LEU A 346 -7.45 2.83 -2.69
C LEU A 346 -7.12 1.55 -1.93
N TYR A 347 -7.14 0.40 -2.60
CA TYR A 347 -6.88 -0.90 -1.97
C TYR A 347 -5.44 -0.99 -1.49
N GLY A 348 -4.50 -0.42 -2.24
CA GLY A 348 -3.11 -0.33 -1.85
C GLY A 348 -2.91 0.43 -0.55
N GLY A 349 -3.63 1.54 -0.35
CA GLY A 349 -3.60 2.28 0.90
C GLY A 349 -4.07 1.45 2.09
N ILE A 350 -5.18 0.72 1.94
CA ILE A 350 -5.78 -0.08 3.01
C ILE A 350 -4.90 -1.30 3.33
N LEU A 351 -4.54 -2.10 2.31
CA LEU A 351 -3.78 -3.33 2.50
C LEU A 351 -2.34 -3.06 2.97
N SER A 352 -1.74 -1.92 2.63
CA SER A 352 -0.43 -1.55 3.18
C SER A 352 -0.48 -1.29 4.68
N ASN A 353 -1.53 -0.65 5.18
CA ASN A 353 -1.73 -0.45 6.62
C ASN A 353 -2.02 -1.77 7.34
N ILE A 354 -2.83 -2.65 6.74
CA ILE A 354 -3.05 -4.01 7.28
C ILE A 354 -1.72 -4.74 7.35
N GLY A 355 -0.97 -4.81 6.25
CA GLY A 355 0.30 -5.51 6.18
C GLY A 355 1.33 -4.99 7.18
N SER A 356 1.37 -3.67 7.38
CA SER A 356 2.22 -3.05 8.40
C SER A 356 1.91 -3.53 9.80
N ALA A 357 0.63 -3.61 10.17
CA ALA A 357 0.22 -4.16 11.46
C ALA A 357 0.64 -5.63 11.65
N LEU A 358 0.76 -6.41 10.57
CA LEU A 358 1.18 -7.82 10.66
C LEU A 358 2.64 -7.98 11.07
N VAL A 359 3.50 -7.01 10.75
CA VAL A 359 4.96 -7.11 10.91
C VAL A 359 5.54 -6.20 11.99
N GLY A 360 4.69 -5.51 12.75
CA GLY A 360 5.12 -4.69 13.90
C GLY A 360 4.70 -3.22 13.86
N GLY A 361 3.98 -2.81 12.82
CA GLY A 361 3.47 -1.46 12.66
C GLY A 361 4.37 -0.58 11.78
N PRO A 362 3.99 0.70 11.64
CA PRO A 362 4.53 1.58 10.60
C PRO A 362 6.01 1.93 10.78
N GLY A 363 6.54 1.83 12.00
CA GLY A 363 7.93 2.18 12.32
C GLY A 363 8.98 1.27 11.69
N VAL A 364 8.61 0.12 11.12
CA VAL A 364 9.54 -0.88 10.57
C VAL A 364 9.33 -1.22 9.08
N VAL A 365 8.36 -0.55 8.44
CA VAL A 365 7.93 -0.83 7.07
C VAL A 365 8.49 0.23 6.11
N PRO A 366 9.49 -0.10 5.29
CA PRO A 366 10.00 0.81 4.28
C PRO A 366 9.13 0.77 3.02
N GLY A 367 9.31 1.80 2.21
CA GLY A 367 8.68 1.89 0.90
C GLY A 367 9.44 2.81 -0.03
N CYS A 368 8.95 2.84 -1.26
CA CYS A 368 9.38 3.82 -2.25
C CYS A 368 8.25 4.08 -3.25
N ASN A 369 8.37 5.20 -3.96
CA ASN A 369 7.51 5.55 -5.06
C ASN A 369 8.40 5.69 -6.29
N MET A 370 8.11 4.91 -7.31
CA MET A 370 8.86 4.84 -8.54
C MET A 370 8.06 5.50 -9.66
N GLY A 371 8.69 6.45 -10.33
CA GLY A 371 8.22 7.03 -11.59
C GLY A 371 9.08 6.57 -12.75
N ARG A 372 8.88 7.21 -13.90
CA ARG A 372 9.73 6.97 -15.07
C ARG A 372 11.13 7.57 -14.90
N ASP A 373 11.17 8.81 -14.41
CA ASP A 373 12.39 9.62 -14.34
C ASP A 373 12.79 9.97 -12.90
N VAL A 374 11.88 9.84 -11.93
CA VAL A 374 12.14 10.15 -10.52
C VAL A 374 11.79 8.97 -9.61
N ALA A 375 12.59 8.74 -8.58
CA ALA A 375 12.32 7.78 -7.51
C ALA A 375 12.38 8.48 -6.14
N VAL A 376 11.36 8.26 -5.31
CA VAL A 376 11.26 8.85 -3.96
C VAL A 376 11.09 7.75 -2.93
N PHE A 377 12.06 7.62 -2.04
CA PHE A 377 12.06 6.65 -0.95
C PHE A 377 11.44 7.29 0.29
N GLU A 378 10.47 6.61 0.91
CA GLU A 378 9.77 7.09 2.11
C GLU A 378 9.30 5.89 2.94
N PRO A 379 8.99 6.03 4.23
CA PRO A 379 8.34 4.97 4.98
C PRO A 379 7.06 4.50 4.29
N GLY A 380 6.83 3.19 4.23
CA GLY A 380 5.75 2.59 3.44
C GLY A 380 4.35 2.89 3.98
N CYS A 381 4.25 3.31 5.25
CA CYS A 381 3.02 3.73 5.89
C CYS A 381 3.09 5.21 6.29
N ARG A 382 2.00 5.94 6.03
CA ARG A 382 1.93 7.39 6.18
C ARG A 382 1.54 7.78 7.61
N HIS A 383 2.42 7.53 8.57
CA HIS A 383 2.27 8.00 9.95
C HIS A 383 3.20 9.17 10.23
N VAL A 384 2.62 10.33 10.49
CA VAL A 384 3.37 11.58 10.75
C VAL A 384 3.93 11.62 12.18
N GLY A 385 3.29 10.94 13.14
CA GLY A 385 3.73 10.92 14.54
C GLY A 385 3.66 12.30 15.23
N LEU A 386 2.65 13.11 14.93
CA LEU A 386 2.51 14.46 15.52
C LEU A 386 2.42 14.43 17.06
N ASP A 387 1.88 13.36 17.61
CA ASP A 387 1.70 13.10 19.04
C ASP A 387 3.01 12.84 19.80
N ILE A 388 4.04 12.37 19.10
CA ILE A 388 5.36 12.03 19.66
C ILE A 388 6.50 12.93 19.16
N LYS A 389 6.18 13.96 18.36
CA LYS A 389 7.14 14.95 17.87
C LYS A 389 7.90 15.62 19.04
N GLY A 390 9.22 15.74 18.90
CA GLY A 390 10.12 16.42 19.81
C GLY A 390 10.42 15.65 21.10
N LYS A 391 9.98 14.39 21.19
CA LYS A 391 10.13 13.57 22.41
C LYS A 391 11.27 12.56 22.32
N ASP A 392 11.93 12.44 21.16
CA ASP A 392 12.98 11.46 20.90
C ASP A 392 12.51 10.00 21.16
N GLN A 393 11.27 9.71 20.74
CA GLN A 393 10.62 8.40 20.88
C GLN A 393 10.33 7.75 19.53
N ALA A 394 10.65 8.43 18.43
CA ALA A 394 10.40 7.96 17.08
C ALA A 394 11.27 6.75 16.75
N ASN A 395 10.69 5.73 16.11
CA ASN A 395 11.45 4.61 15.56
C ASN A 395 11.95 4.96 14.14
N PRO A 396 13.26 5.15 13.90
CA PRO A 396 13.78 5.52 12.59
C PRO A 396 13.91 4.34 11.62
N SER A 397 13.62 3.10 12.05
CA SER A 397 13.90 1.88 11.28
C SER A 397 13.28 1.90 9.88
N ALA A 398 12.02 2.31 9.74
CA ALA A 398 11.37 2.42 8.44
C ALA A 398 12.09 3.39 7.50
N MET A 399 12.53 4.55 8.01
CA MET A 399 13.26 5.55 7.23
C MET A 399 14.66 5.04 6.84
N ILE A 400 15.39 4.42 7.76
CA ILE A 400 16.72 3.84 7.51
C ILE A 400 16.62 2.72 6.47
N LEU A 401 15.60 1.87 6.56
CA LEU A 401 15.35 0.79 5.61
C LEU A 401 14.92 1.32 4.24
N SER A 402 14.15 2.41 4.16
CA SER A 402 13.88 3.12 2.91
C SER A 402 15.16 3.75 2.33
N GLY A 403 16.04 4.28 3.19
CA GLY A 403 17.39 4.71 2.79
C GLY A 403 18.24 3.55 2.25
N SER A 404 18.11 2.35 2.81
CA SER A 404 18.77 1.15 2.27
C SER A 404 18.22 0.79 0.89
N MET A 405 16.91 0.97 0.64
CA MET A 405 16.32 0.78 -0.70
C MET A 405 16.86 1.81 -1.70
N LEU A 406 17.07 3.07 -1.29
CA LEU A 406 17.73 4.11 -2.10
C LEU A 406 19.15 3.66 -2.49
N LEU A 407 19.94 3.15 -1.55
CA LEU A 407 21.29 2.70 -1.80
C LEU A 407 21.35 1.55 -2.81
N ARG A 408 20.44 0.57 -2.68
CA ARG A 408 20.34 -0.51 -3.68
C ARG A 408 19.95 0.01 -5.06
N HIS A 409 19.04 0.98 -5.11
CA HIS A 409 18.65 1.60 -6.38
C HIS A 409 19.84 2.33 -7.06
N LEU A 410 20.77 2.86 -6.26
CA LEU A 410 22.02 3.47 -6.74
C LEU A 410 23.12 2.45 -7.10
N GLY A 411 22.91 1.15 -6.87
CA GLY A 411 23.93 0.11 -7.01
C GLY A 411 24.96 0.08 -5.87
N LEU A 412 24.69 0.75 -4.75
CA LEU A 412 25.55 0.79 -3.56
C LEU A 412 25.19 -0.34 -2.59
N ASP A 413 25.19 -1.59 -3.09
CA ASP A 413 24.71 -2.75 -2.35
C ASP A 413 25.50 -3.04 -1.07
N ASP A 414 26.80 -2.76 -1.05
CA ASP A 414 27.63 -2.99 0.14
C ASP A 414 27.21 -2.10 1.31
N HIS A 415 26.99 -0.80 1.05
CA HIS A 415 26.46 0.14 2.05
C HIS A 415 25.05 -0.28 2.49
N ALA A 416 24.18 -0.62 1.54
CA ALA A 416 22.82 -1.06 1.83
C ALA A 416 22.80 -2.33 2.71
N ASN A 417 23.67 -3.30 2.43
CA ASN A 417 23.79 -4.55 3.17
C ASN A 417 24.31 -4.30 4.59
N ARG A 418 25.36 -3.46 4.77
CA ARG A 418 25.90 -3.14 6.09
C ARG A 418 24.86 -2.44 6.97
N ILE A 419 24.22 -1.38 6.45
CA ILE A 419 23.24 -0.59 7.20
C ILE A 419 22.01 -1.45 7.54
N SER A 420 21.44 -2.16 6.56
CA SER A 420 20.24 -2.99 6.83
C SER A 420 20.54 -4.14 7.79
N LYS A 421 21.71 -4.78 7.68
CA LYS A 421 22.14 -5.82 8.63
C LYS A 421 22.29 -5.25 10.04
N ALA A 422 22.93 -4.09 10.22
CA ALA A 422 23.08 -3.46 11.52
C ALA A 422 21.73 -3.16 12.18
N VAL A 423 20.75 -2.67 11.41
CA VAL A 423 19.38 -2.45 11.90
C VAL A 423 18.75 -3.76 12.38
N TYR A 424 18.89 -4.85 11.61
CA TYR A 424 18.34 -6.15 12.01
C TYR A 424 19.06 -6.78 13.20
N ASP A 425 20.38 -6.63 13.29
CA ASP A 425 21.16 -7.15 14.41
C ASP A 425 20.74 -6.45 15.72
N VAL A 426 20.65 -5.11 15.71
CA VAL A 426 20.22 -4.33 16.89
C VAL A 426 18.81 -4.70 17.32
N ILE A 427 17.84 -4.79 16.40
CA ILE A 427 16.47 -5.21 16.74
C ILE A 427 16.43 -6.68 17.19
N GLY A 428 17.35 -7.50 16.68
CA GLY A 428 17.47 -8.92 16.98
C GLY A 428 17.98 -9.21 18.39
N GLU A 429 18.84 -8.34 18.91
CA GLU A 429 19.48 -8.49 20.23
C GLU A 429 18.53 -8.17 21.41
N GLY A 430 17.43 -7.45 21.16
CA GLY A 430 16.44 -7.03 22.16
C GLY A 430 16.61 -5.57 22.54
#